data_AF-A0A9X4S556-F1
#
_entry.id   AF-A0A9X4S556-F1
#
_cell.length_a   1.000
_cell.length_b   1.000
_cell.length_c   1.000
_cell.angle_alpha   90.00
_cell.angle_beta   90.00
_cell.angle_gamma   90.00
#
_symmetry.space_group_name_H-M   'P 1'
#
loop_
_entity.id
_entity.type
_entity.pdbx_description
1 polymer ?
#
loop_
_entity_poly.entity_id
_entity_poly.type
_entity_poly.pdbx_seq_one_letter_code
_entity_poly.pdbx_strand_id
1 'polypeptide(L)'
;MNELEFNIRLYLTGVMKSWTDRIDNTPQRFILNAMTELFDSLSDDDIELIRLRYMERLTLSEVASRCLLSERTVRNHTNPNIKQVKEIIRKATEQAQQAREVD
;
A
#
# COMPACT_ATOMS: atom_id res chain seq x y z
N MET A 1 -1.56 9.91 10.94
CA MET A 1 -1.49 9.06 9.73
C MET A 1 -1.15 7.67 10.22
N ASN A 2 -1.98 6.68 9.89
CA ASN A 2 -1.75 5.31 10.33
C ASN A 2 -0.66 4.63 9.46
N GLU A 3 -0.15 3.48 9.91
CA GLU A 3 0.93 2.74 9.23
C GLU A 3 0.55 2.33 7.80
N LEU A 4 -0.71 1.94 7.59
CA LEU A 4 -1.25 1.59 6.28
C LEU A 4 -1.19 2.78 5.31
N GLU A 5 -1.72 3.93 5.73
CA GLU A 5 -1.68 5.17 4.96
C GLU A 5 -0.25 5.61 4.67
N PHE A 6 0.65 5.51 5.67
CA PHE A 6 2.06 5.87 5.49
C PHE A 6 2.71 5.01 4.40
N ASN A 7 2.58 3.68 4.46
CA ASN A 7 3.19 2.78 3.48
C ASN A 7 2.62 2.97 2.07
N ILE A 8 1.30 3.15 1.93
CA ILE A 8 0.67 3.42 0.63
C ILE A 8 1.17 4.74 0.04
N ARG A 9 1.22 5.81 0.86
CA ARG A 9 1.72 7.13 0.42
C ARG A 9 3.20 7.09 0.06
N LEU A 10 4.00 6.38 0.85
CA LEU A 10 5.43 6.21 0.60
C LEU A 10 5.67 5.53 -0.77
N TYR A 11 4.86 4.54 -1.12
CA TYR A 11 4.87 3.93 -2.45
C TYR A 11 4.45 4.91 -3.54
N LEU A 12 3.27 5.52 -3.43
CA LEU A 12 2.67 6.36 -4.48
C LEU A 12 3.46 7.64 -4.76
N THR A 13 4.28 8.10 -3.81
CA THR A 13 5.18 9.25 -4.00
C THR A 13 6.46 8.88 -4.75
N GLY A 14 6.69 7.60 -5.08
CA GLY A 14 7.91 7.12 -5.74
C GLY A 14 9.14 7.09 -4.85
N VAL A 15 9.05 7.64 -3.63
CA VAL A 15 10.14 7.65 -2.64
C VAL A 15 10.56 6.23 -2.30
N MET A 16 9.59 5.30 -2.18
CA MET A 16 9.88 3.90 -1.90
C MET A 16 10.75 3.24 -2.99
N LYS A 17 10.44 3.42 -4.29
CA LYS A 17 11.25 2.84 -5.39
C LYS A 17 12.71 3.34 -5.34
N SER A 18 12.94 4.59 -4.93
CA SER A 18 14.30 5.13 -4.77
C SER A 18 15.06 4.59 -3.55
N TRP A 19 14.36 3.97 -2.60
CA TRP A 19 14.92 3.41 -1.37
C TRP A 19 15.27 1.92 -1.51
N THR A 20 14.67 1.21 -2.47
CA THR A 20 14.91 -0.23 -2.70
C THR A 20 16.40 -0.51 -2.92
N ASP A 21 17.07 0.40 -3.63
CA ASP A 21 18.50 0.32 -3.95
C ASP A 21 19.42 0.71 -2.78
N ARG A 22 18.87 1.32 -1.71
CA ARG A 22 19.65 1.98 -0.64
C ARG A 22 19.41 1.42 0.77
N ILE A 23 18.38 0.59 0.97
CA ILE A 23 18.05 0.03 2.29
C ILE A 23 18.74 -1.33 2.47
N ASP A 24 19.62 -1.40 3.48
CA ASP A 24 20.23 -2.64 3.99
C ASP A 24 19.39 -3.34 5.08
N ASN A 25 18.34 -2.70 5.61
CA ASN A 25 17.51 -3.30 6.66
C ASN A 25 16.47 -4.28 6.09
N THR A 26 16.56 -5.54 6.54
CA THR A 26 15.80 -6.69 6.04
C THR A 26 14.27 -6.50 6.08
N PRO A 27 13.64 -6.01 7.18
CA PRO A 27 12.18 -5.91 7.25
C PRO A 27 11.60 -4.81 6.34
N GLN A 28 12.24 -3.64 6.28
CA GLN A 28 11.79 -2.54 5.43
C GLN A 28 11.96 -2.89 3.95
N ARG A 29 13.05 -3.59 3.59
CA ARG A 29 13.24 -4.13 2.24
C ARG A 29 12.15 -5.15 1.89
N PHE A 30 11.73 -6.00 2.83
CA PHE A 30 10.62 -6.94 2.61
C PHE A 30 9.30 -6.22 2.29
N ILE A 31 8.91 -5.23 3.10
CA ILE A 31 7.68 -4.44 2.86
C ILE A 31 7.74 -3.81 1.47
N LEU A 32 8.87 -3.19 1.14
CA LEU A 32 9.04 -2.48 -0.12
C LEU A 32 8.97 -3.39 -1.35
N ASN A 33 9.64 -4.54 -1.32
CA ASN A 33 9.60 -5.51 -2.41
C ASN A 33 8.19 -6.06 -2.61
N ALA A 34 7.52 -6.48 -1.54
CA ALA A 34 6.18 -7.04 -1.61
C ALA A 34 5.13 -5.98 -2.03
N MET A 35 5.28 -4.74 -1.58
CA MET A 35 4.44 -3.61 -2.02
C MET A 35 4.67 -3.30 -3.51
N THR A 36 5.91 -3.33 -3.96
CA THR A 36 6.24 -3.08 -5.38
C THR A 36 5.63 -4.16 -6.26
N GLU A 37 5.82 -5.43 -5.92
CA GLU A 37 5.21 -6.56 -6.65
C GLU A 37 3.68 -6.46 -6.67
N LEU A 38 3.06 -6.14 -5.53
CA LEU A 38 1.61 -5.93 -5.46
C LEU A 38 1.17 -4.82 -6.42
N PHE A 39 1.76 -3.62 -6.30
CA PHE A 39 1.32 -2.46 -7.07
C PHE A 39 1.68 -2.51 -8.55
N ASP A 40 2.80 -3.14 -8.94
CA ASP A 40 3.16 -3.36 -10.35
C ASP A 40 2.20 -4.37 -11.02
N SER A 41 1.47 -5.17 -10.24
CA SER A 41 0.41 -6.07 -10.75
C SER A 41 -0.97 -5.42 -10.88
N LEU A 42 -1.16 -4.22 -10.33
CA LEU A 42 -2.45 -3.52 -10.35
C LEU A 42 -2.67 -2.80 -11.68
N SER A 43 -3.95 -2.64 -12.03
CA SER A 43 -4.33 -1.77 -13.14
C SER A 43 -4.13 -0.29 -12.77
N ASP A 44 -3.92 0.56 -13.78
CA ASP A 44 -3.85 2.02 -13.57
C ASP A 44 -5.12 2.56 -12.88
N ASP A 45 -6.29 1.97 -13.19
CA ASP A 45 -7.56 2.32 -12.54
C ASP A 45 -7.54 1.98 -11.04
N ASP A 46 -7.08 0.78 -10.67
CA ASP A 46 -6.95 0.39 -9.26
C ASP A 46 -5.98 1.31 -8.51
N ILE A 47 -4.85 1.66 -9.15
CA ILE A 47 -3.85 2.57 -8.60
C ILE A 47 -4.46 3.95 -8.39
N GLU A 48 -5.19 4.50 -9.37
CA GLU A 48 -5.83 5.81 -9.24
C GLU A 48 -6.91 5.82 -8.16
N LEU A 49 -7.74 4.78 -8.07
CA LEU A 49 -8.73 4.65 -7.00
C LEU A 49 -8.07 4.60 -5.62
N ILE A 50 -6.96 3.88 -5.46
CA ILE A 50 -6.18 3.87 -4.23
C ILE A 50 -5.54 5.25 -3.96
N ARG A 51 -5.01 5.93 -4.99
CA ARG A 51 -4.43 7.27 -4.86
C ARG A 51 -5.46 8.28 -4.37
N LEU A 52 -6.64 8.34 -4.96
CA LEU A 52 -7.71 9.23 -4.54
C LEU A 52 -8.14 8.97 -3.08
N ARG A 53 -8.19 7.70 -2.67
CA ARG A 53 -8.55 7.31 -1.31
C ARG A 53 -7.48 7.63 -0.28
N TYR A 54 -6.22 7.35 -0.58
CA TYR A 54 -5.15 7.34 0.43
C TYR A 54 -4.17 8.52 0.32
N MET A 55 -3.98 9.11 -0.86
CA MET A 55 -3.23 10.36 -1.03
C MET A 55 -4.14 11.57 -0.80
N GLU A 56 -5.23 11.67 -1.57
CA GLU A 56 -6.16 12.82 -1.55
C GLU A 56 -7.18 12.75 -0.40
N ARG A 57 -7.25 11.62 0.31
CA ARG A 57 -8.13 11.37 1.47
C ARG A 57 -9.63 11.48 1.15
N LEU A 58 -10.02 11.19 -0.09
CA LEU A 58 -11.42 11.19 -0.48
C LEU A 58 -12.19 10.02 0.15
N THR A 59 -13.41 10.29 0.56
CA THR A 59 -14.40 9.29 0.97
C THR A 59 -14.81 8.40 -0.21
N LEU A 60 -15.50 7.28 0.05
CA LEU A 60 -15.93 6.38 -1.03
C LEU A 60 -16.90 7.07 -1.99
N SER A 61 -17.81 7.90 -1.44
CA SER A 61 -18.78 8.67 -2.22
C SER A 61 -18.09 9.73 -3.08
N GLU A 62 -17.08 10.43 -2.57
CA GLU A 62 -16.32 11.42 -3.33
C GLU A 62 -15.55 10.78 -4.49
N VAL A 63 -14.89 9.63 -4.26
CA VAL A 63 -14.22 8.87 -5.33
C VAL A 63 -15.21 8.34 -6.34
N ALA A 64 -16.32 7.75 -5.89
CA ALA A 64 -17.39 7.27 -6.76
C ALA A 64 -17.94 8.39 -7.66
N SER A 65 -18.22 9.56 -7.09
CA SER A 65 -18.67 10.74 -7.83
C SER A 65 -17.64 11.21 -8.86
N ARG A 66 -16.36 11.34 -8.44
CA ARG A 66 -15.27 11.83 -9.29
C ARG A 66 -14.96 10.90 -10.47
N CYS A 67 -15.07 9.59 -10.26
CA CYS A 67 -14.78 8.57 -11.26
C CYS A 67 -16.02 8.10 -12.03
N LEU A 68 -17.22 8.65 -11.73
CA LEU A 68 -18.50 8.20 -12.29
C LEU A 68 -18.75 6.70 -12.09
N LEU A 69 -18.34 6.18 -10.92
CA LEU A 69 -18.48 4.78 -10.52
C LEU A 69 -19.47 4.65 -9.37
N SER A 70 -19.92 3.42 -9.10
CA SER A 70 -20.63 3.12 -7.85
C SER A 70 -19.64 2.98 -6.69
N GLU A 71 -20.04 3.33 -5.47
CA GLU A 71 -19.22 3.06 -4.28
C GLU A 71 -18.89 1.57 -4.10
N ARG A 72 -19.78 0.69 -4.56
CA ARG A 72 -19.57 -0.76 -4.53
C ARG A 72 -18.41 -1.13 -5.45
N THR A 73 -18.36 -0.56 -6.65
CA THR A 73 -17.25 -0.73 -7.59
C THR A 73 -15.96 -0.25 -6.96
N VAL A 74 -15.91 1.00 -6.45
CA VAL A 74 -14.72 1.53 -5.77
C VAL A 74 -14.24 0.59 -4.66
N ARG A 75 -15.15 0.11 -3.79
CA ARG A 75 -14.82 -0.84 -2.74
C ARG A 75 -14.25 -2.15 -3.27
N ASN A 76 -14.84 -2.72 -4.32
CA ASN A 76 -14.40 -3.98 -4.88
C ASN A 76 -12.99 -3.89 -5.49
N HIS A 77 -12.66 -2.74 -6.07
CA HIS A 77 -11.33 -2.45 -6.61
C HIS A 77 -10.31 -2.17 -5.49
N THR A 78 -10.66 -1.38 -4.47
CA THR A 78 -9.69 -0.97 -3.46
C THR A 78 -9.51 -2.00 -2.33
N ASN A 79 -10.59 -2.59 -1.82
CA ASN A 79 -10.54 -3.36 -0.57
C ASN A 79 -9.64 -4.61 -0.62
N PRO A 80 -9.64 -5.42 -1.70
CA PRO A 80 -8.73 -6.56 -1.80
C PRO A 80 -7.26 -6.15 -1.71
N ASN A 81 -6.88 -5.09 -2.42
CA ASN A 81 -5.51 -4.57 -2.45
C ASN A 81 -5.10 -4.03 -1.08
N ILE A 82 -5.98 -3.28 -0.42
CA ILE A 82 -5.74 -2.79 0.94
C ILE A 82 -5.60 -3.93 1.97
N LYS A 83 -6.35 -5.02 1.80
CA LYS A 83 -6.19 -6.21 2.64
C LYS A 83 -4.81 -6.85 2.45
N GLN A 84 -4.32 -6.91 1.21
CA GLN A 84 -2.97 -7.41 0.91
C GLN A 84 -1.87 -6.53 1.51
N VAL A 85 -2.00 -5.19 1.41
CA VAL A 85 -1.05 -4.26 2.04
C VAL A 85 -0.97 -4.48 3.56
N LYS A 86 -2.11 -4.62 4.23
CA LYS A 86 -2.14 -4.91 5.68
C LYS A 86 -1.42 -6.21 6.02
N GLU A 87 -1.58 -7.23 5.19
CA GLU A 87 -0.94 -8.52 5.40
C GLU A 87 0.58 -8.46 5.18
N ILE A 88 1.05 -7.71 4.19
CA ILE A 88 2.48 -7.44 3.97
C ILE A 88 3.11 -6.78 5.20
N ILE A 89 2.47 -5.73 5.71
CA ILE A 89 2.91 -5.01 6.91
C ILE A 89 2.96 -5.96 8.12
N ARG A 90 1.92 -6.76 8.33
CA ARG A 90 1.86 -7.74 9.43
C ARG A 90 3.04 -8.72 9.37
N LYS A 91 3.28 -9.33 8.22
CA LYS A 91 4.38 -10.30 8.02
C LYS A 91 5.75 -9.68 8.27
N ALA A 92 5.96 -8.44 7.82
CA ALA A 92 7.22 -7.74 8.05
C ALA A 92 7.47 -7.45 9.53
N THR A 93 6.41 -7.07 10.26
CA THR A 93 6.48 -6.83 11.71
C THR A 93 6.81 -8.12 12.47
N GLU A 94 6.20 -9.25 12.08
CA GLU A 94 6.49 -10.56 12.68
C GLU A 94 7.94 -11.00 12.43
N GLN A 95 8.44 -10.83 11.21
CA GLN A 95 9.85 -11.11 10.89
C GLN A 95 10.81 -10.21 11.68
N ALA A 96 10.48 -8.93 11.84
CA ALA A 96 11.29 -8.01 12.62
C ALA A 96 11.30 -8.36 14.13
N GLN A 97 10.21 -8.90 14.67
CA GLN A 97 10.15 -9.38 16.04
C GLN A 97 10.98 -10.65 16.23
N GLN A 98 10.82 -11.64 15.34
CA GLN A 98 11.61 -12.88 15.38
C GLN A 98 13.11 -12.61 15.30
N ALA A 99 13.55 -11.67 14.45
CA ALA A 99 14.97 -11.31 14.34
C ALA A 99 15.54 -10.72 15.65
N ARG A 100 14.72 -10.05 16.47
CA ARG A 100 15.13 -9.47 17.75
C ARG A 100 15.13 -10.47 18.91
N GLU A 101 14.41 -11.58 18.78
CA GLU A 101 14.34 -12.64 19.80
C GLU A 101 15.47 -13.67 19.65
N VAL A 102 16.17 -13.67 18.51
CA VAL A 102 17.29 -14.58 18.19
C VAL A 102 18.66 -13.96 18.51
N ASP A 103 18.72 -12.64 18.72
CA ASP A 103 19.89 -11.88 19.20
C ASP A 103 19.94 -11.81 20.74
#